data_AF-A0A818JN57-F1
#
_entry.id   AF-A0A818JN57-F1
#
_cell.length_a   1.000
_cell.length_b   1.000
_cell.length_c   1.000
_cell.angle_alpha   90.00
_cell.angle_beta   90.00
_cell.angle_gamma   90.00
#
_symmetry.space_group_name_H-M   'P 1'
#
loop_
_entity.id
_entity.type
_entity.pdbx_description
1 polymer ?
#
loop_
_entity_poly.entity_id
_entity_poly.type
_entity_poly.pdbx_seq_one_letter_code
_entity_poly.pdbx_strand_id
1 'polypeptide(L)'
;MDNVVFAVNCGGDSHTDVNGIRYRKDYLKTGITSDYGRNSIIHRVPKDDMVLYQTERYDLQKFSYEIDLNDDGDYVLWMKFAEVWFNGPNMKVFQILLNDEHSVLDEFDIFSKAGRATAHDEYIPFQIKNGRLVVKSRSSSYSGNLKITFQKLDHRDNPKVNALVIWKGTVDQIPKLPPIPEPEQPEELVQEEDDEPPAKATKVKRSLKTSGPKVVDPYTEDQSSSLIPLLIAVAAVIPVIFCLCRL
;
A
#
# COMPACT_ATOMS: atom_id res chain seq x y z
N MET A 1 10.23 6.03 27.04
CA MET A 1 10.40 6.83 25.81
C MET A 1 11.87 7.04 25.44
N ASP A 2 12.81 6.61 26.28
CA ASP A 2 14.25 6.88 26.16
C ASP A 2 14.96 6.19 24.97
N ASN A 3 14.26 5.31 24.26
CA ASN A 3 14.80 4.58 23.12
C ASN A 3 14.59 5.29 21.77
N VAL A 4 13.76 6.34 21.70
CA VAL A 4 13.60 7.10 20.46
C VAL A 4 14.77 8.07 20.30
N VAL A 5 15.64 7.79 19.33
CA VAL A 5 16.82 8.63 19.04
C VAL A 5 16.48 9.72 18.03
N PHE A 6 15.63 9.37 17.06
CA PHE A 6 15.19 10.29 16.02
C PHE A 6 13.76 9.97 15.61
N ALA A 7 12.96 10.99 15.34
CA ALA A 7 11.63 10.86 14.76
C ALA A 7 11.30 12.11 13.95
N VAL A 8 10.72 11.94 12.75
CA VAL A 8 10.29 13.03 11.85
C VAL A 8 8.99 12.66 11.14
N ASN A 9 8.09 13.63 11.04
CA ASN A 9 6.88 13.55 10.22
C ASN A 9 7.21 14.09 8.82
N CYS A 10 7.41 13.20 7.85
CA CYS A 10 7.89 13.55 6.52
C CYS A 10 6.81 14.33 5.75
N GLY A 11 7.20 15.47 5.17
CA GLY A 11 6.31 16.40 4.49
C GLY A 11 5.37 17.18 5.40
N GLY A 12 5.42 16.98 6.72
CA GLY A 12 4.48 17.55 7.68
C GLY A 12 5.13 18.39 8.78
N ASP A 13 4.26 18.99 9.60
CA ASP A 13 4.66 19.68 10.83
C ASP A 13 4.94 18.67 11.96
N SER A 14 5.51 19.17 13.07
CA SER A 14 5.78 18.34 14.25
C SER A 14 4.49 17.77 14.84
N HIS A 15 4.55 16.53 15.30
CA HIS A 15 3.42 15.80 15.90
C HIS A 15 3.91 14.98 17.10
N THR A 16 3.05 14.73 18.08
CA THR A 16 3.32 13.76 19.15
C THR A 16 2.24 12.71 19.10
N ASP A 17 2.64 11.45 18.92
CA ASP A 17 1.67 10.37 18.77
C ASP A 17 1.06 9.93 20.11
N VAL A 18 0.04 9.06 20.05
CA VAL A 18 -0.63 8.55 21.26
C VAL A 18 0.29 7.74 22.18
N ASN A 19 1.42 7.25 21.66
CA ASN A 19 2.45 6.54 22.44
C ASN A 19 3.51 7.50 23.01
N GLY A 20 3.34 8.82 22.79
CA GLY A 20 4.22 9.89 23.24
C GLY A 20 5.52 10.05 22.45
N ILE A 21 5.63 9.45 21.25
CA ILE A 21 6.77 9.69 20.36
C ILE A 21 6.60 11.07 19.73
N ARG A 22 7.58 11.94 19.97
CA ARG A 22 7.60 13.29 19.41
C ARG A 22 8.32 13.32 18.06
N TYR A 23 7.56 13.44 16.99
CA TYR A 23 8.03 13.64 15.63
C TYR A 23 8.35 15.11 15.40
N ARG A 24 9.56 15.40 14.93
CA ARG A 24 9.92 16.76 14.50
C ARG A 24 9.27 17.09 13.16
N LYS A 25 9.14 18.38 12.88
CA LYS A 25 8.79 18.89 11.54
C LYS A 25 9.83 18.45 10.53
N ASP A 26 9.41 18.10 9.32
CA ASP A 26 10.34 17.80 8.24
C ASP A 26 11.25 18.99 7.93
N TYR A 27 12.56 18.75 7.94
CA TYR A 27 13.61 19.74 7.74
C TYR A 27 14.25 19.67 6.35
N LEU A 28 13.93 18.66 5.55
CA LEU A 28 14.53 18.52 4.22
C LEU A 28 14.05 19.65 3.31
N LYS A 29 15.02 20.24 2.60
CA LYS A 29 14.80 21.28 1.59
C LYS A 29 14.67 20.71 0.17
N THR A 30 15.01 19.45 -0.01
CA THR A 30 14.98 18.71 -1.28
C THR A 30 13.82 17.72 -1.32
N GLY A 31 13.36 17.37 -2.51
CA GLY A 31 12.11 16.63 -2.69
C GLY A 31 10.88 17.51 -2.48
N ILE A 32 9.71 16.89 -2.63
CA ILE A 32 8.40 17.53 -2.63
C ILE A 32 7.62 17.06 -1.41
N THR A 33 7.03 18.00 -0.69
CA THR A 33 6.09 17.72 0.40
C THR A 33 4.67 17.64 -0.15
N SER A 34 3.91 16.64 0.28
CA SER A 34 2.50 16.49 -0.09
C SER A 34 1.68 16.18 1.15
N ASP A 35 0.49 16.79 1.23
CA ASP A 35 -0.51 16.50 2.24
C ASP A 35 -1.81 15.95 1.63
N TYR A 36 -1.73 15.47 0.39
CA TYR A 36 -2.89 14.92 -0.34
C TYR A 36 -3.61 13.82 0.46
N GLY A 37 -2.87 13.06 1.26
CA GLY A 37 -3.42 12.03 2.13
C GLY A 37 -4.42 12.54 3.17
N ARG A 38 -4.42 13.84 3.51
CA ARG A 38 -5.42 14.44 4.43
C ARG A 38 -6.86 14.32 3.94
N ASN A 39 -7.07 14.10 2.64
CA ASN A 39 -8.38 13.85 2.06
C ASN A 39 -8.89 12.41 2.30
N SER A 40 -8.07 11.54 2.89
CA SER A 40 -8.40 10.13 3.15
C SER A 40 -8.38 9.84 4.65
N ILE A 41 -9.33 9.02 5.10
CA ILE A 41 -9.24 8.40 6.43
C ILE A 41 -8.20 7.28 6.33
N ILE A 42 -7.20 7.29 7.21
CA ILE A 42 -6.19 6.24 7.24
C ILE A 42 -6.60 5.15 8.24
N HIS A 43 -6.80 3.93 7.74
CA HIS A 43 -7.18 2.78 8.56
C HIS A 43 -5.99 2.26 9.41
N ARG A 44 -6.30 1.51 10.48
CA ARG A 44 -5.37 0.90 11.48
C ARG A 44 -4.72 1.85 12.48
N VAL A 45 -5.05 3.15 12.46
CA VAL A 45 -4.47 4.13 13.41
C VAL A 45 -5.56 4.99 14.08
N PRO A 46 -5.31 5.48 15.30
CA PRO A 46 -6.17 6.50 15.92
C PRO A 46 -6.25 7.76 15.06
N LYS A 47 -7.36 8.48 15.16
CA LYS A 47 -7.59 9.72 14.40
C LYS A 47 -6.46 10.75 14.56
N ASP A 48 -5.95 10.90 15.78
CA ASP A 48 -4.92 11.90 16.09
C ASP A 48 -3.56 11.55 15.45
N ASP A 49 -3.31 10.27 15.16
CA ASP A 49 -2.05 9.81 14.55
C ASP A 49 -2.12 9.67 13.03
N MET A 50 -3.31 9.85 12.43
CA MET A 50 -3.47 9.79 10.98
C MET A 50 -2.52 10.76 10.26
N VAL A 51 -2.20 11.91 10.87
CA VAL A 51 -1.30 12.90 10.28
C VAL A 51 0.07 12.31 9.89
N LEU A 52 0.58 11.33 10.65
CA LEU A 52 1.84 10.62 10.37
C LEU A 52 1.79 9.71 9.14
N TYR A 53 0.61 9.52 8.57
CA TYR A 53 0.34 8.73 7.37
C TYR A 53 -0.38 9.54 6.28
N GLN A 54 -0.71 10.81 6.55
CA GLN A 54 -1.41 11.70 5.61
C GLN A 54 -0.49 12.72 4.96
N THR A 55 0.60 13.10 5.63
CA THR A 55 1.68 13.87 5.02
C THR A 55 2.78 12.94 4.51
N GLU A 56 3.42 13.33 3.43
CA GLU A 56 4.51 12.57 2.83
C GLU A 56 5.59 13.49 2.25
N ARG A 57 6.82 12.96 2.21
CA ARG A 57 7.86 13.45 1.31
C ARG A 57 8.07 12.44 0.20
N TYR A 58 8.16 12.95 -1.02
CA TYR A 58 8.55 12.18 -2.18
C TYR A 58 9.57 12.94 -3.03
N ASP A 59 10.24 12.26 -3.95
CA ASP A 59 11.09 12.91 -4.95
C ASP A 59 10.94 12.17 -6.28
N LEU A 60 11.05 12.88 -7.40
CA LEU A 60 10.88 12.27 -8.72
C LEU A 60 11.94 11.19 -9.03
N GLN A 61 13.08 11.21 -8.35
CA GLN A 61 14.19 10.29 -8.55
C GLN A 61 14.70 9.70 -7.24
N LYS A 62 15.20 10.54 -6.32
CA LYS A 62 15.90 10.08 -5.12
C LYS A 62 15.98 11.19 -4.07
N PHE A 63 15.80 10.83 -2.81
CA PHE A 63 16.05 11.70 -1.67
C PHE A 63 16.55 10.90 -0.47
N SER A 64 17.16 11.59 0.49
CA SER A 64 17.73 10.94 1.67
C SER A 64 17.53 11.76 2.94
N TYR A 65 17.38 11.08 4.07
CA TYR A 65 17.54 11.66 5.40
C TYR A 65 18.89 11.25 5.97
N GLU A 66 19.64 12.22 6.48
CA GLU A 66 20.91 12.02 7.16
C GLU A 66 20.71 12.27 8.66
N ILE A 67 21.12 11.30 9.47
CA ILE A 67 20.88 11.26 10.92
C ILE A 67 22.18 10.92 11.62
N ASP A 68 22.62 11.80 12.52
CA ASP A 68 23.80 11.53 13.34
C ASP A 68 23.47 10.48 14.41
N LEU A 69 24.17 9.34 14.36
CA LEU A 69 24.07 8.24 15.31
C LEU A 69 25.49 7.79 15.71
N ASN A 70 26.02 8.36 16.78
CA ASN A 70 27.41 8.13 17.19
C ASN A 70 27.59 6.94 18.15
N ASP A 71 26.51 6.51 18.79
CA ASP A 71 26.58 5.45 19.79
C ASP A 71 26.50 4.07 19.13
N ASP A 72 27.38 3.17 19.55
CA ASP A 72 27.22 1.74 19.30
C ASP A 72 25.91 1.23 19.93
N GLY A 73 25.29 0.25 19.28
CA GLY A 73 24.06 -0.37 19.75
C GLY A 73 23.26 -1.05 18.64
N ASP A 74 22.22 -1.73 19.07
CA ASP A 74 21.18 -2.27 18.19
C ASP A 74 20.13 -1.18 17.95
N TYR A 75 19.70 -1.06 16.70
CA TYR A 75 18.75 -0.06 16.26
C TYR A 75 17.70 -0.68 15.34
N VAL A 76 16.57 0.00 15.24
CA VAL A 76 15.53 -0.27 14.26
C VAL A 76 15.21 1.01 13.52
N LEU A 77 15.34 0.97 12.19
CA LEU A 77 14.71 1.95 11.32
C LEU A 77 13.24 1.57 11.17
N TRP A 78 12.37 2.37 11.77
CA TRP A 78 10.93 2.24 11.68
C TRP A 78 10.39 3.28 10.70
N MET A 79 9.84 2.80 9.59
CA MET A 79 9.30 3.62 8.51
C MET A 79 7.79 3.46 8.43
N LYS A 80 7.10 4.56 8.22
CA LYS A 80 5.63 4.63 8.14
C LYS A 80 5.21 5.02 6.73
N PHE A 81 4.22 4.31 6.21
CA PHE A 81 3.73 4.44 4.84
C PHE A 81 2.20 4.36 4.77
N ALA A 82 1.62 5.09 3.82
CA ALA A 82 0.27 4.85 3.33
C ALA A 82 0.20 5.19 1.82
N GLU A 83 -0.47 4.34 1.05
CA GLU A 83 -0.78 4.62 -0.35
C GLU A 83 -2.19 5.19 -0.48
N VAL A 84 -2.32 6.38 -1.06
CA VAL A 84 -3.60 7.13 -1.15
C VAL A 84 -3.90 7.61 -2.57
N TRP A 85 -2.90 7.54 -3.46
CA TRP A 85 -2.97 7.97 -4.84
C TRP A 85 -3.27 6.80 -5.77
N PHE A 86 -2.49 5.72 -5.65
CA PHE A 86 -2.66 4.55 -6.51
C PHE A 86 -3.73 3.60 -5.99
N ASN A 87 -4.39 2.92 -6.93
CA ASN A 87 -5.53 2.04 -6.67
C ASN A 87 -5.22 0.57 -6.97
N GLY A 88 -3.95 0.23 -7.19
CA GLY A 88 -3.54 -1.13 -7.51
C GLY A 88 -2.07 -1.41 -7.20
N PRO A 89 -1.72 -2.70 -7.09
CA PRO A 89 -0.33 -3.13 -6.89
C PRO A 89 0.51 -2.81 -8.13
N ASN A 90 1.83 -2.83 -7.96
CA ASN A 90 2.85 -2.65 -8.98
C ASN A 90 2.85 -1.26 -9.68
N MET A 91 2.02 -0.32 -9.22
CA MET A 91 1.97 1.06 -9.75
C MET A 91 3.06 1.95 -9.17
N LYS A 92 3.38 1.79 -7.88
CA LYS A 92 4.43 2.54 -7.17
C LYS A 92 5.37 1.58 -6.48
N VAL A 93 6.52 1.36 -7.12
CA VAL A 93 7.55 0.43 -6.65
C VAL A 93 8.88 1.16 -6.60
N PHE A 94 9.52 1.16 -5.45
CA PHE A 94 10.79 1.87 -5.24
C PHE A 94 11.68 1.10 -4.26
N GLN A 95 12.94 1.49 -4.18
CA GLN A 95 13.90 0.87 -3.27
C GLN A 95 14.27 1.80 -2.12
N ILE A 96 14.70 1.20 -1.02
CA ILE A 96 15.19 1.88 0.19
C ILE A 96 16.56 1.33 0.53
N LEU A 97 17.53 2.22 0.75
CA LEU A 97 18.91 1.88 1.07
C LEU A 97 19.37 2.56 2.36
N LEU A 98 20.26 1.88 3.08
CA LEU A 98 21.07 2.47 4.14
C LEU A 98 22.49 2.72 3.64
N ASN A 99 22.98 3.93 3.87
CA ASN A 99 24.30 4.44 3.45
C ASN A 99 24.59 4.23 1.95
N ASP A 100 23.54 4.25 1.12
CA ASP A 100 23.61 3.99 -0.34
C ASP A 100 24.25 2.64 -0.74
N GLU A 101 24.50 1.74 0.21
CA GLU A 101 25.20 0.48 0.01
C GLU A 101 24.33 -0.72 0.38
N HIS A 102 23.57 -0.61 1.49
CA HIS A 102 22.72 -1.69 1.97
C HIS A 102 21.30 -1.48 1.48
N SER A 103 20.93 -2.11 0.37
CA SER A 103 19.51 -2.21 0.04
C SER A 103 18.77 -3.01 1.12
N VAL A 104 17.76 -2.39 1.73
CA VAL A 104 16.95 -2.97 2.80
C VAL A 104 15.60 -3.46 2.28
N LEU A 105 15.07 -2.76 1.27
CA LEU A 105 13.86 -3.10 0.52
C LEU A 105 14.10 -2.73 -0.96
N ASP A 106 14.10 -3.71 -1.87
CA ASP A 106 14.44 -3.50 -3.30
C ASP A 106 13.21 -3.14 -4.15
N GLU A 107 12.15 -3.94 -4.11
CA GLU A 107 10.92 -3.73 -4.89
C GLU A 107 9.75 -3.42 -3.97
N PHE A 108 9.87 -2.34 -3.20
CA PHE A 108 8.88 -2.00 -2.20
C PHE A 108 7.62 -1.37 -2.82
N ASP A 109 6.50 -2.07 -2.65
CA ASP A 109 5.17 -1.64 -3.07
C ASP A 109 4.25 -1.55 -1.85
N ILE A 110 3.90 -0.31 -1.47
CA ILE A 110 3.03 -0.02 -0.33
C ILE A 110 1.62 -0.59 -0.55
N PHE A 111 1.10 -0.51 -1.78
CA PHE A 111 -0.25 -1.00 -2.09
C PHE A 111 -0.31 -2.52 -1.95
N SER A 112 0.69 -3.24 -2.46
CA SER A 112 0.75 -4.70 -2.29
C SER A 112 0.83 -5.12 -0.81
N LYS A 113 1.37 -4.27 0.08
CA LYS A 113 1.50 -4.56 1.51
C LYS A 113 0.24 -4.28 2.31
N ALA A 114 -0.48 -3.21 2.00
CA ALA A 114 -1.57 -2.72 2.86
C ALA A 114 -2.83 -2.26 2.13
N GLY A 115 -2.80 -2.21 0.79
CA GLY A 115 -3.85 -1.62 -0.01
C GLY A 115 -3.92 -0.10 0.11
N ARG A 116 -5.08 0.45 -0.24
CA ARG A 116 -5.31 1.90 -0.27
C ARG A 116 -5.75 2.43 1.09
N ALA A 117 -5.24 3.61 1.46
CA ALA A 117 -5.60 4.37 2.65
C ALA A 117 -5.48 3.57 3.97
N THR A 118 -4.52 2.64 4.01
CA THR A 118 -4.25 1.79 5.18
C THR A 118 -2.83 2.08 5.67
N ALA A 119 -2.66 2.33 6.97
CA ALA A 119 -1.34 2.51 7.56
C ALA A 119 -0.51 1.23 7.42
N HIS A 120 0.75 1.37 7.03
CA HIS A 120 1.73 0.29 6.94
C HIS A 120 3.06 0.72 7.55
N ASP A 121 3.66 -0.19 8.31
CA ASP A 121 4.92 0.05 8.99
C ASP A 121 5.95 -1.01 8.57
N GLU A 122 7.16 -0.55 8.23
CA GLU A 122 8.32 -1.40 7.99
C GLU A 122 9.35 -1.22 9.12
N TYR A 123 9.94 -2.32 9.56
CA TYR A 123 10.91 -2.35 10.65
C TYR A 123 12.19 -3.00 10.16
N ILE A 124 13.27 -2.22 10.06
CA ILE A 124 14.56 -2.69 9.57
C ILE A 124 15.58 -2.65 10.72
N PRO A 125 15.92 -3.81 11.32
CA PRO A 125 16.99 -3.90 12.29
C PRO A 125 18.35 -3.62 11.66
N PHE A 126 19.20 -2.88 12.36
CA PHE A 126 20.61 -2.70 12.04
C PHE A 126 21.42 -2.53 13.33
N GLN A 127 22.72 -2.71 13.25
CA GLN A 127 23.63 -2.55 14.39
C GLN A 127 24.76 -1.60 14.02
N ILE A 128 25.10 -0.69 14.95
CA ILE A 128 26.34 0.09 14.89
C ILE A 128 27.28 -0.52 15.92
N LYS A 129 28.45 -0.96 15.48
CA LYS A 129 29.45 -1.57 16.35
C LYS A 129 30.86 -1.31 15.86
N ASN A 130 31.69 -0.70 16.71
CA ASN A 130 33.10 -0.43 16.44
C ASN A 130 33.32 0.31 15.10
N GLY A 131 32.53 1.36 14.82
CA GLY A 131 32.64 2.13 13.59
C GLY A 131 32.20 1.37 12.33
N ARG A 132 31.34 0.36 12.49
CA ARG A 132 30.74 -0.41 11.39
C ARG A 132 29.23 -0.40 11.48
N LEU A 133 28.58 -0.33 10.32
CA LEU A 133 27.14 -0.54 10.15
C LEU A 133 26.92 -1.98 9.72
N VAL A 134 26.05 -2.70 10.41
CA VAL A 134 25.67 -4.08 10.11
C VAL A 134 24.19 -4.13 9.79
N VAL A 135 23.84 -4.60 8.60
CA VAL A 135 22.47 -4.72 8.11
C VAL A 135 22.27 -6.14 7.60
N LYS A 136 21.36 -6.89 8.23
CA LYS A 136 21.22 -8.35 8.01
C LYS A 136 22.58 -9.04 8.24
N SER A 137 23.15 -9.69 7.23
CA SER A 137 24.47 -10.35 7.28
C SER A 137 25.61 -9.53 6.66
N ARG A 138 25.33 -8.31 6.17
CA ARG A 138 26.32 -7.45 5.52
C ARG A 138 26.83 -6.40 6.49
N SER A 139 28.10 -6.04 6.35
CA SER A 139 28.73 -5.01 7.17
C SER A 139 29.58 -4.07 6.34
N SER A 140 29.48 -2.77 6.59
CA SER A 140 30.32 -1.74 5.98
C SER A 140 30.88 -0.75 7.00
N SER A 141 31.81 0.09 6.55
CA SER A 141 32.38 1.15 7.39
C SER A 141 31.31 2.19 7.71
N TYR A 142 31.37 2.77 8.91
CA TYR A 142 30.40 3.74 9.39
C TYR A 142 31.08 4.96 10.00
N SER A 143 30.62 6.14 9.61
CA SER A 143 31.24 7.44 9.94
C SER A 143 30.48 8.25 10.99
N GLY A 144 29.48 7.67 11.66
CA GLY A 144 28.63 8.37 12.65
C GLY A 144 27.39 9.05 12.06
N ASN A 145 27.22 9.01 10.74
CA ASN A 145 26.02 9.52 10.06
C ASN A 145 25.32 8.39 9.28
N LEU A 146 24.07 8.11 9.65
CA LEU A 146 23.21 7.17 8.95
C LEU A 146 22.44 7.90 7.86
N LYS A 147 22.60 7.44 6.63
CA LYS A 147 21.86 7.95 5.48
C LYS A 147 20.79 6.95 5.06
N ILE A 148 19.53 7.37 5.12
CA ILE A 148 18.37 6.59 4.67
C ILE A 148 17.96 7.14 3.31
N THR A 149 18.17 6.37 2.26
CA THR A 149 17.89 6.77 0.88
C THR A 149 16.62 6.10 0.39
N PHE A 150 15.73 6.89 -0.19
CA PHE A 150 14.57 6.43 -0.95
C PHE A 150 14.84 6.71 -2.43
N GLN A 151 14.80 5.67 -3.26
CA GLN A 151 15.23 5.77 -4.66
C GLN A 151 14.25 5.09 -5.60
N LYS A 152 13.90 5.81 -6.66
CA LYS A 152 13.15 5.31 -7.80
C LYS A 152 13.92 4.19 -8.49
N LEU A 153 13.21 3.10 -8.80
CA LEU A 153 13.70 2.07 -9.70
C LEU A 153 13.49 2.49 -11.17
N ASP A 154 14.28 1.92 -12.07
CA ASP A 154 14.15 2.17 -13.51
C ASP A 154 12.73 1.88 -14.00
N HIS A 155 12.19 2.84 -14.77
CA HIS A 155 10.82 2.79 -15.30
C HIS A 155 9.70 2.65 -14.26
N ARG A 156 9.96 2.93 -12.97
CA ARG A 156 8.93 2.94 -11.91
C ARG A 156 8.51 4.35 -11.50
N ASP A 157 7.50 4.43 -10.65
CA ASP A 157 7.02 5.70 -10.10
C ASP A 157 7.92 6.22 -8.96
N ASN A 158 7.64 7.42 -8.44
CA ASN A 158 8.52 8.10 -7.50
C ASN A 158 8.54 7.46 -6.09
N PRO A 159 9.68 7.43 -5.38
CA PRO A 159 9.74 7.02 -3.98
C PRO A 159 9.00 7.99 -3.05
N LYS A 160 8.46 7.49 -1.93
CA LYS A 160 7.86 8.30 -0.87
C LYS A 160 8.15 7.76 0.53
N VAL A 161 7.89 8.56 1.57
CA VAL A 161 7.74 8.12 2.96
C VAL A 161 6.87 9.09 3.74
N ASN A 162 6.09 8.59 4.71
CA ASN A 162 5.20 9.41 5.53
C ASN A 162 5.83 9.83 6.87
N ALA A 163 6.52 8.92 7.56
CA ALA A 163 7.28 9.26 8.77
C ALA A 163 8.42 8.26 9.01
N LEU A 164 9.41 8.70 9.79
CA LEU A 164 10.57 7.90 10.17
C LEU A 164 10.80 7.97 11.67
N VAL A 165 11.23 6.85 12.25
CA VAL A 165 11.74 6.75 13.62
C VAL A 165 13.01 5.90 13.61
N ILE A 166 14.03 6.35 14.33
CA ILE A 166 15.16 5.52 14.76
C ILE A 166 14.96 5.17 16.22
N TRP A 167 14.77 3.88 16.46
CA TRP A 167 14.62 3.29 17.78
C TRP A 167 15.91 2.59 18.17
N LYS A 168 16.46 2.88 19.35
CA LYS A 168 17.59 2.15 19.95
C LYS A 168 17.05 0.97 20.73
N GLY A 169 17.35 -0.25 20.27
CA GLY A 169 16.82 -1.50 20.80
C GLY A 169 16.34 -2.42 19.68
N THR A 170 15.34 -3.24 19.99
CA THR A 170 14.87 -4.34 19.14
C THR A 170 13.41 -4.18 18.71
N VAL A 171 13.01 -4.90 17.67
CA VAL A 171 11.69 -4.74 16.99
C VAL A 171 10.51 -5.09 17.91
N ASP A 172 10.69 -6.02 18.84
CA ASP A 172 9.70 -6.49 19.82
C ASP A 172 9.28 -5.40 20.83
N GLN A 173 10.13 -4.39 21.03
CA GLN A 173 9.88 -3.29 21.95
C GLN A 173 9.02 -2.17 21.32
N ILE A 174 8.78 -2.25 20.00
CA ILE A 174 8.11 -1.20 19.24
C ILE A 174 6.60 -1.49 19.16
N PRO A 175 5.73 -0.51 19.50
CA PRO A 175 4.29 -0.66 19.33
C PRO A 175 3.92 -1.06 17.90
N LYS A 176 3.09 -2.10 17.76
CA LYS A 176 2.67 -2.62 16.45
C LYS A 176 1.29 -2.10 16.06
N LEU A 177 1.13 -1.84 14.77
CA LEU A 177 -0.18 -1.58 14.18
C LEU A 177 -1.09 -2.80 14.38
N PRO A 178 -2.41 -2.61 14.61
CA PRO A 178 -3.40 -3.68 14.55
C PRO A 178 -3.27 -4.48 13.24
N PRO A 179 -3.66 -5.77 13.18
CA PRO A 179 -3.61 -6.53 11.94
C PRO A 179 -4.44 -5.86 10.84
N ILE A 180 -4.07 -6.10 9.57
CA ILE A 180 -4.90 -5.71 8.44
C ILE A 180 -6.16 -6.61 8.48
N PRO A 181 -7.39 -6.06 8.41
CA PRO A 181 -8.58 -6.88 8.31
C PRO A 181 -8.48 -7.83 7.11
N GLU A 182 -8.62 -9.12 7.36
CA GLU A 182 -8.73 -10.09 6.26
C GLU A 182 -10.05 -9.81 5.52
N PRO A 183 -10.08 -9.84 4.18
CA PRO A 183 -11.34 -9.79 3.47
C PRO A 183 -12.19 -10.97 3.94
N GLU A 184 -13.39 -10.68 4.44
CA GLU A 184 -14.37 -11.71 4.79
C GLU A 184 -14.50 -12.65 3.59
N GLN A 185 -14.11 -13.92 3.77
CA GLN A 185 -14.42 -14.93 2.76
C GLN A 185 -15.94 -14.92 2.61
N PRO A 186 -16.49 -14.82 1.40
CA PRO A 186 -17.93 -14.94 1.23
C PRO A 186 -18.33 -16.27 1.86
N GLU A 187 -19.16 -16.21 2.90
CA GLU A 187 -19.77 -17.39 3.51
C GLU A 187 -20.30 -18.25 2.36
N GLU A 188 -19.80 -19.48 2.23
CA GLU A 188 -20.36 -20.43 1.28
C GLU A 188 -21.85 -20.49 1.60
N LEU A 189 -22.68 -19.95 0.71
CA LEU A 189 -24.11 -20.16 0.72
C LEU A 189 -24.30 -21.67 0.62
N VAL A 190 -24.48 -22.32 1.77
CA VAL A 190 -24.94 -23.70 1.83
C VAL A 190 -26.27 -23.70 1.08
N GLN A 191 -26.26 -24.19 -0.16
CA GLN A 191 -27.47 -24.51 -0.87
C GLN A 191 -28.11 -25.66 -0.10
N GLU A 192 -29.08 -25.34 0.75
CA GLU A 192 -29.99 -26.36 1.27
C GLU A 192 -30.69 -26.96 0.05
N GLU A 193 -30.37 -28.21 -0.28
CA GLU A 193 -31.15 -29.00 -1.23
C GLU A 193 -32.55 -29.19 -0.61
N ASP A 194 -33.54 -28.49 -1.15
CA ASP A 194 -34.95 -28.65 -0.82
C ASP A 194 -35.41 -30.07 -1.20
N ASP A 195 -35.35 -31.00 -0.26
CA ASP A 195 -36.09 -32.27 -0.32
C ASP A 195 -37.57 -31.98 0.00
N GLU A 196 -38.41 -31.95 -1.04
CA GLU A 196 -39.85 -31.71 -0.95
C GLU A 196 -40.61 -32.97 -0.48
N PRO A 197 -41.47 -32.91 0.55
CA PRO A 197 -42.57 -33.85 0.72
C PRO A 197 -43.94 -33.19 0.52
N PRO A 198 -44.96 -33.93 0.03
CA PRO A 198 -46.16 -33.31 -0.51
C PRO A 198 -47.17 -32.87 0.57
N ALA A 199 -47.63 -31.63 0.37
CA ALA A 199 -48.97 -31.09 0.59
C ALA A 199 -49.75 -31.45 1.88
N LYS A 200 -50.10 -30.41 2.65
CA LYS A 200 -51.51 -30.11 3.01
C LYS A 200 -51.70 -28.68 3.52
N ALA A 201 -52.78 -28.08 3.01
CA ALA A 201 -53.24 -26.71 3.18
C ALA A 201 -53.40 -26.20 4.62
N THR A 202 -53.17 -24.90 4.87
CA THR A 202 -54.24 -23.94 5.22
C THR A 202 -53.79 -22.45 5.23
N LYS A 203 -54.57 -21.62 4.52
CA LYS A 203 -55.12 -20.30 4.91
C LYS A 203 -54.23 -19.08 5.24
N VAL A 204 -54.54 -18.02 4.46
CA VAL A 204 -54.73 -16.59 4.82
C VAL A 204 -53.69 -15.60 4.29
N LYS A 205 -54.18 -14.78 3.35
CA LYS A 205 -53.56 -13.56 2.82
C LYS A 205 -53.37 -12.50 3.91
N ARG A 206 -52.17 -11.92 3.99
CA ARG A 206 -51.99 -10.48 4.26
C ARG A 206 -50.93 -9.93 3.32
N SER A 207 -51.30 -8.86 2.63
CA SER A 207 -50.52 -8.12 1.68
C SER A 207 -49.45 -7.27 2.35
N LEU A 208 -48.28 -7.19 1.74
CA LEU A 208 -47.53 -5.94 1.60
C LEU A 208 -46.86 -5.97 0.23
N LYS A 209 -47.42 -5.20 -0.70
CA LYS A 209 -46.76 -4.81 -1.95
C LYS A 209 -46.04 -3.51 -1.66
N THR A 210 -44.71 -3.49 -1.77
CA THR A 210 -43.96 -2.29 -2.11
C THR A 210 -43.34 -2.53 -3.48
N SER A 211 -43.89 -1.80 -4.45
CA SER A 211 -43.56 -1.89 -5.87
C SER A 211 -42.28 -1.11 -6.16
N GLY A 212 -41.19 -1.80 -6.45
CA GLY A 212 -40.04 -1.24 -7.17
C GLY A 212 -39.94 -1.90 -8.55
N PRO A 213 -39.44 -1.22 -9.60
CA PRO A 213 -39.15 -1.87 -10.87
C PRO A 213 -38.19 -3.03 -10.63
N LYS A 214 -38.43 -4.19 -11.28
CA LYS A 214 -37.45 -5.28 -11.29
C LYS A 214 -36.14 -4.72 -11.84
N VAL A 215 -35.12 -4.63 -11.00
CA VAL A 215 -33.76 -4.36 -11.42
C VAL A 215 -33.33 -5.52 -12.31
N VAL A 216 -33.08 -5.23 -13.58
CA VAL A 216 -32.48 -6.19 -14.52
C VAL A 216 -31.03 -6.32 -14.11
N ASP A 217 -30.58 -7.57 -13.94
CA ASP A 217 -29.21 -7.90 -13.58
C ASP A 217 -28.25 -7.38 -14.67
N PRO A 218 -27.28 -6.49 -14.36
CA PRO A 218 -26.38 -5.91 -15.35
C PRO A 218 -25.39 -6.89 -15.99
N TYR A 219 -25.41 -8.17 -15.59
CA TYR A 219 -24.52 -9.21 -16.08
C TYR A 219 -25.23 -10.32 -16.85
N THR A 220 -26.46 -10.12 -17.35
CA THR A 220 -26.98 -11.01 -18.38
C THR A 220 -26.15 -10.81 -19.65
N GLU A 221 -25.19 -11.72 -19.89
CA GLU A 221 -24.40 -11.73 -21.11
C GLU A 221 -25.32 -11.93 -22.32
N ASP A 222 -25.59 -10.84 -23.02
CA ASP A 222 -26.25 -10.84 -24.32
C ASP A 222 -25.39 -11.68 -25.29
N GLN A 223 -25.92 -12.85 -25.70
CA GLN A 223 -25.34 -13.69 -26.75
C GLN A 223 -25.31 -13.02 -28.13
N SER A 224 -25.58 -11.71 -28.24
CA SER A 224 -25.45 -10.93 -29.47
C SER A 224 -24.00 -10.51 -29.78
N SER A 225 -23.07 -10.59 -28.82
CA SER A 225 -21.68 -10.14 -29.01
C SER A 225 -20.81 -11.08 -29.85
N SER A 226 -21.26 -12.32 -30.10
CA SER A 226 -20.56 -13.29 -30.94
C SER A 226 -20.87 -13.15 -32.44
N LEU A 227 -21.86 -12.34 -32.84
CA LEU A 227 -22.25 -12.14 -34.25
C LEU A 227 -21.44 -11.04 -34.96
N ILE A 228 -20.92 -10.06 -34.20
CA ILE A 228 -20.18 -8.91 -34.77
C ILE A 228 -18.82 -9.33 -35.35
N PRO A 229 -18.00 -10.19 -34.70
CA PRO A 229 -16.73 -10.64 -35.29
C PRO A 229 -16.93 -11.52 -36.54
N LEU A 230 -18.01 -12.30 -36.58
CA LEU A 230 -18.33 -13.21 -37.68
C LEU A 230 -18.71 -12.44 -38.97
N LEU A 231 -19.47 -11.34 -38.85
CA LEU A 231 -19.86 -10.51 -39.99
C LEU A 231 -18.66 -9.76 -40.60
N ILE A 232 -17.71 -9.32 -39.77
CA ILE A 232 -16.47 -8.67 -40.24
C ILE A 232 -15.58 -9.68 -40.98
N ALA A 233 -15.49 -10.92 -40.48
CA ALA A 233 -14.74 -11.99 -41.14
C ALA A 233 -15.31 -12.35 -42.51
N VAL A 234 -16.64 -12.42 -42.66
CA VAL A 234 -17.30 -12.72 -43.94
C VAL A 234 -17.15 -11.56 -44.94
N ALA A 235 -17.23 -10.30 -44.49
CA ALA A 235 -17.07 -9.13 -45.35
C ALA A 235 -15.64 -8.98 -45.91
N ALA A 236 -14.62 -9.40 -45.16
CA ALA A 236 -13.22 -9.33 -45.59
C ALA A 236 -12.84 -10.39 -46.65
N VAL A 237 -13.62 -11.47 -46.78
CA VAL A 237 -13.33 -12.58 -47.70
C VAL A 237 -13.93 -12.33 -49.09
N ILE A 238 -14.99 -11.55 -49.21
CA ILE A 238 -15.69 -11.26 -50.48
C ILE A 238 -14.77 -10.59 -51.53
N PRO A 239 -13.91 -9.59 -51.20
CA PRO A 239 -12.99 -8.99 -52.17
C PRO A 239 -11.87 -9.95 -52.59
N VAL A 240 -11.43 -10.83 -51.69
CA VAL A 240 -10.34 -11.78 -51.94
C VAL A 240 -10.80 -12.89 -52.89
N ILE A 241 -12.03 -13.39 -52.71
CA ILE A 241 -12.64 -14.36 -53.64
C ILE A 241 -12.88 -13.74 -55.01
N PHE A 242 -13.31 -12.46 -55.07
CA PHE A 242 -13.51 -11.77 -56.35
C PHE A 242 -12.19 -11.53 -57.12
N CYS A 243 -11.07 -11.33 -56.41
CA CYS A 243 -9.74 -11.24 -57.00
C CYS A 243 -9.16 -12.59 -57.44
N LEU A 244 -9.52 -13.70 -56.78
CA LEU A 244 -9.05 -15.06 -57.12
C LEU A 244 -9.87 -15.72 -58.24
N CYS A 245 -11.11 -15.29 -58.48
CA CYS A 245 -11.98 -15.84 -59.53
C CYS A 245 -11.98 -15.03 -60.84
N ARG A 246 -11.09 -14.04 -61.00
CA ARG A 246 -10.80 -13.40 -62.30
C ARG A 246 -9.36 -13.66 -62.74
N LEU A 247 -9.09 -14.93 -63.06
CA LEU A 247 -8.02 -15.41 -63.93
C LEU A 247 -8.60 -16.46 -64.88
#